data_AF-A0A5E6NLJ4-F1
#
_entry.id   AF-A0A5E6NLJ4-F1
#
_cell.length_a   1.000
_cell.length_b   1.000
_cell.length_c   1.000
_cell.angle_alpha   90.00
_cell.angle_beta   90.00
_cell.angle_gamma   90.00
#
_symmetry.space_group_name_H-M   'P 1'
#
loop_
_entity.id
_entity.type
_entity.pdbx_description
1 polymer ?
#
loop_
_entity_poly.entity_id
_entity_poly.type
_entity_poly.pdbx_seq_one_letter_code
_entity_poly.pdbx_strand_id
1 'polypeptide(L)' 'MREKIRLVSSAKTGHFYTTTKNKRLHPEKVEVKKFDPVV' A
#
# COMPACT_ATOMS: atom_id res chain seq x y z
N MET A 1 -8.48 -13.10 8.98
CA MET A 1 -7.21 -12.55 9.50
C MET A 1 -6.87 -11.32 8.68
N ARG A 2 -6.72 -10.14 9.30
CA ARG A 2 -6.27 -8.93 8.63
C ARG A 2 -4.80 -8.74 8.96
N GLU A 3 -3.96 -8.60 7.94
CA GLU A 3 -2.52 -8.41 8.09
C GLU A 3 -2.14 -6.99 7.68
N LYS A 4 -1.13 -6.42 8.33
CA LYS A 4 -0.59 -5.11 7.94
C LYS A 4 0.23 -5.25 6.66
N ILE A 5 0.01 -4.34 5.71
CA ILE A 5 0.75 -4.23 4.45
C ILE A 5 1.29 -2.81 4.29
N ARG A 6 2.38 -2.68 3.53
CA ARG A 6 2.98 -1.40 3.15
C ARG A 6 2.63 -1.09 1.70
N LEU A 7 2.07 0.08 1.45
CA LEU A 7 1.84 0.64 0.13
C LEU A 7 3.02 1.56 -0.19
N VAL A 8 3.94 1.08 -1.01
CA VAL A 8 5.14 1.83 -1.41
C VAL A 8 4.79 2.78 -2.55
N SER A 9 5.24 4.03 -2.49
CA SER A 9 5.04 4.98 -3.58
C SER A 9 5.77 4.56 -4.86
N SER A 10 5.06 4.62 -6.00
CA SER A 10 5.64 4.35 -7.32
C SER A 10 6.66 5.40 -7.77
N ALA A 11 6.62 6.61 -7.17
CA ALA A 11 7.56 7.70 -7.45
C ALA A 11 8.96 7.48 -6.83
N LYS A 12 9.20 6.35 -6.13
CA LYS A 12 10.49 5.98 -5.50
C LYS A 12 11.05 7.01 -4.51
N THR A 13 10.19 7.85 -3.94
CA THR A 13 10.52 8.86 -2.92
C THR A 13 10.87 8.27 -1.55
N GLY A 14 10.69 6.95 -1.37
CA GLY A 14 10.83 6.28 -0.07
C GLY A 14 9.61 6.42 0.83
N HIS A 15 8.61 7.23 0.45
CA HIS A 15 7.35 7.35 1.19
C HIS A 15 6.50 6.09 1.05
N PHE A 16 5.88 5.68 2.16
CA PHE A 16 4.95 4.55 2.17
C PHE A 16 3.81 4.78 3.15
N TYR A 17 2.64 4.24 2.81
CA TYR A 17 1.52 4.17 3.73
C TYR A 17 1.41 2.76 4.33
N THR A 18 0.96 2.67 5.57
CA THR A 18 0.60 1.38 6.17
C THR A 18 -0.92 1.23 6.15
N THR A 19 -1.40 0.06 5.73
CA THR A 19 -2.82 -0.29 5.81
C THR A 19 -2.96 -1.77 6.18
N THR A 20 -4.18 -2.23 6.50
CA THR A 20 -4.47 -3.64 6.73
C THR A 20 -5.19 -4.25 5.53
N LYS A 21 -4.81 -5.46 5.14
CA LYS A 21 -5.41 -6.21 4.03
C LYS A 21 -5.84 -7.60 4.49
N ASN A 22 -6.97 -8.06 3.99
CA ASN A 22 -7.38 -9.46 4.12
C ASN A 22 -6.92 -10.25 2.89
N LYS A 23 -5.81 -11.00 3.02
CA LYS A 23 -5.21 -11.78 1.93
C LYS A 23 -6.12 -12.92 1.43
N ARG A 24 -7.05 -13.41 2.27
CA ARG A 24 -7.95 -14.52 1.91
C ARG A 24 -9.01 -14.11 0.90
N LEU A 25 -9.60 -12.92 1.08
CA LEU A 25 -10.65 -12.40 0.18
C LEU A 25 -10.05 -11.69 -1.04
N HIS A 26 -8.87 -11.09 -0.87
CA HIS A 26 -8.20 -10.35 -1.94
C HIS A 26 -6.76 -10.85 -2.06
N PRO A 27 -6.48 -11.88 -2.86
CA PRO A 27 -5.12 -12.37 -3.06
C PRO A 27 -4.26 -11.39 -3.88
N GLU A 28 -4.86 -10.70 -4.85
CA GLU A 28 -4.25 -9.75 -5.79
C GLU A 28 -3.43 -8.61 -5.14
N LYS A 29 -2.43 -8.06 -5.86
CA LYS A 29 -1.72 -6.86 -5.39
C LYS A 29 -2.68 -5.67 -5.32
N VAL A 30 -2.57 -4.89 -4.25
CA VAL A 30 -3.40 -3.70 -4.03
C VAL A 30 -2.68 -2.49 -4.59
N GLU A 31 -3.24 -1.89 -5.63
CA GLU A 31 -2.75 -0.67 -6.24
C GLU A 31 -3.74 0.46 -5.97
N VAL A 32 -3.27 1.55 -5.38
CA VAL A 32 -4.11 2.69 -5.00
C VAL A 32 -3.37 3.97 -5.31
N LYS A 33 -4.06 4.93 -5.94
CA LYS A 33 -3.53 6.27 -6.11
C LYS A 33 -3.63 7.01 -4.78
N LYS A 34 -2.47 7.32 -4.18
CA LYS A 34 -2.36 8.15 -2.98
C LYS A 34 -1.42 9.32 -3.25
N PHE A 35 -1.63 10.40 -2.50
CA PHE A 35 -0.76 11.56 -2.53
C PHE A 35 0.62 11.22 -1.94
N ASP A 36 1.67 11.65 -2.63
CA ASP A 36 3.05 11.56 -2.16
C ASP A 36 3.52 12.97 -1.79
N PRO A 37 3.75 13.29 -0.50
CA PRO A 37 4.10 14.64 -0.06
C PRO A 37 5.54 15.05 -0.39
N VAL A 38 6.34 14.15 -0.96
CA VAL A 38 7.73 14.40 -1.35
C VAL A 38 7.81 14.88 -2.82
N VAL A 39 6.70 14.83 -3.57
CA VAL A 39 6.58 15.28 -4.96
C VAL A 39 5.82 16.60 -5.04
#